data_AF-A0A5N6LTY2-F1
#
_entry.id   AF-A0A5N6LTY2-F1
#
_cell.length_a   1.000
_cell.length_b   1.000
_cell.length_c   1.000
_cell.angle_alpha   90.00
_cell.angle_beta   90.00
_cell.angle_gamma   90.00
#
_symmetry.space_group_name_H-M   'P 1'
#
loop_
_entity.id
_entity.type
_entity.pdbx_description
1 polymer ?
#
loop_
_entity_poly.entity_id
_entity_poly.type
_entity_poly.pdbx_seq_one_letter_code
_entity_poly.pdbx_strand_id
1 'polypeptide(L)'
;MEKILNEVDRSHRFVPTVDNCGCQLRTCFGLPCAHELAIYFCSGLPIPLNCIDPFWTKLDLLPSIHVNYGDVGYDKVVEMFEETFNKQSIPVKFSLIRKLKGVFNPSQEMIVQPKVSKLLMASLKTDKVLTTLFMH
;
A
#
# COMPACT_ATOMS: atom_id res chain seq x y z
N MET A 1 3.84 14.48 -9.98
CA MET A 1 5.16 14.19 -10.59
C MET A 1 6.22 13.93 -9.52
N GLU A 2 6.30 14.69 -8.43
CA GLU A 2 7.32 14.49 -7.38
C GLU A 2 7.35 13.07 -6.77
N LYS A 3 6.19 12.45 -6.55
CA LYS A 3 6.10 11.10 -5.95
C LYS A 3 6.78 10.00 -6.78
N ILE A 4 6.68 10.06 -8.12
CA ILE A 4 7.34 9.05 -8.97
C ILE A 4 8.85 9.26 -9.02
N LEU A 5 9.30 10.52 -9.03
CA LEU A 5 10.73 10.84 -8.98
C LEU A 5 11.37 10.35 -7.68
N ASN A 6 10.66 10.48 -6.55
CA ASN A 6 11.11 9.96 -5.26
C ASN A 6 11.23 8.43 -5.26
N GLU A 7 10.28 7.69 -5.85
CA GLU A 7 10.38 6.22 -5.93
C GLU A 7 11.52 5.77 -6.88
N VAL A 8 11.78 6.52 -7.96
CA VAL A 8 12.94 6.28 -8.84
C VAL A 8 14.24 6.47 -8.06
N ASP A 9 14.41 7.59 -7.36
CA ASP A 9 15.60 7.82 -6.52
C ASP A 9 15.76 6.74 -5.44
N ARG A 10 14.68 6.36 -4.75
CA ARG A 10 14.68 5.26 -3.78
C ARG A 10 15.14 3.93 -4.38
N SER A 11 14.72 3.63 -5.61
CA SER A 11 15.09 2.38 -6.29
C SER A 11 16.58 2.28 -6.65
N HIS A 12 17.26 3.43 -6.79
CA HIS A 12 18.70 3.47 -7.08
C HIS A 12 19.59 3.45 -5.83
N ARG A 13 19.09 3.95 -4.68
CA ARG A 13 19.90 4.06 -3.45
C ARG A 13 20.18 2.72 -2.77
N PHE A 14 19.20 1.83 -2.76
CA PHE A 14 19.30 0.47 -2.25
C PHE A 14 18.24 -0.38 -2.93
N VAL A 15 18.42 -1.70 -3.02
CA VAL A 15 17.39 -2.60 -3.57
C VAL A 15 16.24 -2.69 -2.56
N PRO A 16 15.11 -2.02 -2.80
CA PRO A 16 14.00 -2.07 -1.85
C PRO A 16 13.38 -3.45 -1.93
N THR A 17 13.03 -4.04 -0.79
CA THR A 17 12.26 -5.28 -0.72
C THR A 17 10.78 -4.93 -0.57
N VAL A 18 9.91 -5.91 -0.80
CA VAL A 18 8.46 -5.74 -0.57
C VAL A 18 8.19 -5.21 0.85
N ASP A 19 8.94 -5.70 1.84
CA ASP A 19 8.75 -5.35 3.25
C ASP A 19 9.14 -3.91 3.59
N ASN A 20 10.11 -3.32 2.88
CA ASN A 20 10.62 -1.97 3.17
C ASN A 20 10.13 -0.90 2.19
N CYS A 21 9.52 -1.30 1.06
CA CYS A 21 9.11 -0.38 0.02
C CYS A 21 7.91 0.47 0.46
N GLY A 22 6.98 -0.13 1.21
CA GLY A 22 5.70 0.48 1.60
C GLY A 22 4.67 0.60 0.46
N CYS A 23 5.08 0.30 -0.78
CA CYS A 23 4.26 0.12 -1.99
C CYS A 23 3.17 1.17 -2.27
N GLN A 24 3.25 2.37 -1.69
CA GLN A 24 2.18 3.36 -1.76
C GLN A 24 1.90 3.82 -3.19
N LEU A 25 2.95 3.99 -4.01
CA LEU A 25 2.79 4.41 -5.39
C LEU A 25 2.02 3.36 -6.21
N ARG A 26 2.29 2.07 -5.93
CA ARG A 26 1.59 0.94 -6.53
C ARG A 26 0.16 0.85 -6.06
N THR A 27 -0.08 0.92 -4.75
CA THR A 27 -1.41 0.68 -4.19
C THR A 27 -2.39 1.85 -4.39
N CYS A 28 -1.89 3.10 -4.39
CA CYS A 28 -2.75 4.28 -4.47
C CYS A 28 -2.85 4.86 -5.88
N PHE A 29 -1.83 4.67 -6.73
CA PHE A 29 -1.79 5.29 -8.06
C PHE A 29 -1.60 4.27 -9.19
N GLY A 30 -1.44 2.99 -8.88
CA GLY A 30 -1.24 1.92 -9.86
C GLY A 30 0.04 2.06 -10.69
N LEU A 31 1.01 2.82 -10.20
CA LEU A 31 2.33 3.01 -10.81
C LEU A 31 3.39 2.15 -10.10
N PRO A 32 4.45 1.69 -10.78
CA PRO A 32 5.50 0.90 -10.15
C PRO A 32 6.14 1.64 -8.98
N CYS A 33 6.23 0.98 -7.84
CA CYS A 33 6.95 1.51 -6.67
C CYS A 33 8.44 1.12 -6.72
N ALA A 34 9.24 1.64 -5.79
CA ALA A 34 10.69 1.57 -5.83
C ALA A 34 11.25 0.14 -5.93
N HIS A 35 10.63 -0.85 -5.25
CA HIS A 35 11.09 -2.24 -5.35
C HIS A 35 10.85 -2.84 -6.73
N GLU A 36 9.73 -2.52 -7.37
CA GLU A 36 9.42 -2.99 -8.72
C GLU A 36 10.31 -2.29 -9.75
N LEU A 37 10.52 -0.98 -9.59
CA LEU A 37 11.44 -0.20 -10.42
C LEU A 37 12.85 -0.77 -10.37
N ALA A 38 13.34 -1.16 -9.18
CA ALA A 38 14.65 -1.77 -9.03
C ALA A 38 14.76 -3.09 -9.84
N ILE A 39 13.70 -3.91 -9.90
CA ILE A 39 13.69 -5.14 -10.71
C ILE A 39 13.86 -4.81 -12.20
N TYR A 40 13.13 -3.83 -12.71
CA TYR A 40 13.23 -3.42 -14.12
C TYR A 40 14.60 -2.81 -14.45
N PHE A 41 15.14 -1.96 -13.57
CA PHE A 41 16.47 -1.40 -13.75
C PHE A 41 17.58 -2.45 -13.69
N CYS A 42 17.54 -3.39 -12.74
CA CYS A 42 18.53 -4.45 -12.64
C CYS A 42 18.47 -5.45 -13.79
N SER A 43 17.27 -5.70 -14.34
CA SER A 43 17.09 -6.61 -15.48
C SER A 43 17.33 -5.93 -16.85
N GLY A 44 17.45 -4.60 -16.88
CA GLY A 44 17.52 -3.84 -18.13
C GLY A 44 16.24 -3.95 -18.97
N LEU A 45 15.14 -4.40 -18.39
CA LEU A 45 13.88 -4.58 -19.07
C LEU A 45 13.02 -3.31 -18.97
N PRO A 46 12.30 -2.94 -20.04
CA PRO A 46 11.33 -1.86 -19.96
C PRO A 46 10.18 -2.26 -19.03
N ILE A 47 9.55 -1.27 -18.42
CA ILE A 47 8.34 -1.47 -17.61
C ILE A 47 7.19 -1.86 -18.56
N PRO A 48 6.55 -3.03 -18.36
CA PRO A 48 5.41 -3.42 -19.17
C PRO A 48 4.21 -2.49 -18.96
N LEU A 49 3.53 -2.09 -20.03
CA LEU A 49 2.35 -1.22 -19.94
C LEU A 49 1.20 -1.85 -19.14
N ASN A 50 1.05 -3.17 -19.18
CA ASN A 50 0.04 -3.88 -18.40
C ASN A 50 0.34 -3.89 -16.88
N CYS A 51 1.54 -3.50 -16.46
CA CYS A 51 1.90 -3.30 -15.06
C CYS A 51 1.64 -1.88 -14.58
N ILE A 52 1.06 -1.02 -15.40
CA ILE A 52 0.73 0.37 -15.11
C ILE A 52 -0.78 0.54 -15.22
N ASP A 53 -1.39 1.27 -14.30
CA ASP A 53 -2.81 1.60 -14.37
C ASP A 53 -3.15 2.24 -15.73
N PRO A 54 -4.24 1.82 -16.41
CA PRO A 54 -4.64 2.36 -17.71
C PRO A 54 -4.66 3.89 -17.76
N PHE A 55 -4.99 4.55 -16.65
CA PHE A 55 -4.95 6.00 -16.52
C PHE A 55 -3.59 6.62 -16.94
N TRP A 56 -2.48 5.93 -16.64
CA TRP A 56 -1.12 6.40 -16.94
C TRP A 56 -0.50 5.79 -18.21
N THR A 57 -1.21 4.90 -18.92
CA THR A 57 -0.67 4.24 -20.12
C THR A 57 -0.68 5.11 -21.37
N LYS A 58 -1.35 6.27 -21.33
CA LYS A 58 -1.38 7.21 -22.45
C LYS A 58 -0.04 7.96 -22.55
N LEU A 59 0.72 7.67 -23.61
CA LEU A 59 2.06 8.24 -23.84
C LEU A 59 2.12 9.32 -24.92
N ASP A 60 1.05 9.47 -25.72
CA ASP A 60 0.98 10.50 -26.75
C ASP A 60 0.45 11.84 -26.20
N LEU A 61 0.75 12.93 -26.93
CA LEU A 61 0.29 14.29 -26.61
C LEU A 61 -1.10 14.57 -27.19
N LEU A 62 -1.82 13.56 -27.68
CA LEU A 62 -3.14 13.79 -28.26
C LEU A 62 -4.13 14.16 -27.15
N PRO A 63 -5.16 14.95 -27.46
CA PRO A 63 -6.25 15.19 -26.53
C PRO A 63 -6.81 13.86 -26.00
N SER A 64 -7.06 13.78 -24.69
CA SER A 64 -7.78 12.63 -24.13
C SER A 64 -9.16 12.57 -24.78
N ILE A 65 -9.45 11.46 -25.47
CA ILE A 65 -10.82 11.14 -25.82
C ILE A 65 -11.55 10.93 -24.49
N HIS A 66 -12.71 11.54 -24.33
CA HIS A 66 -13.53 11.30 -23.16
C HIS A 66 -13.91 9.81 -23.13
N VAL A 67 -13.29 9.06 -22.23
CA VAL A 67 -13.66 7.67 -21.98
C VAL A 67 -14.86 7.70 -21.03
N ASN A 68 -16.02 7.27 -21.53
CA ASN A 68 -17.16 7.03 -20.67
C ASN A 68 -16.94 5.70 -19.95
N TYR A 69 -16.49 5.76 -18.71
CA TYR A 69 -16.31 4.59 -17.85
C TYR A 69 -17.64 3.99 -17.35
N GLY A 70 -18.77 4.57 -17.75
CA GLY A 70 -20.10 4.19 -17.26
C GLY A 70 -20.31 4.60 -15.81
N ASP A 71 -21.36 4.04 -15.21
CA ASP A 71 -21.57 4.11 -13.78
C ASP A 71 -20.53 3.22 -13.08
N VAL A 72 -19.66 3.84 -12.29
CA VAL A 72 -18.64 3.16 -11.49
C VAL A 72 -19.22 2.48 -10.25
N GLY A 73 -20.53 2.59 -10.02
CA GLY A 73 -21.23 1.99 -8.89
C GLY A 73 -20.80 2.57 -7.55
N TYR A 74 -20.45 3.86 -7.52
CA TYR A 74 -19.93 4.55 -6.34
C TYR A 74 -20.81 4.33 -5.10
N ASP A 75 -22.12 4.51 -5.25
CA ASP A 75 -23.08 4.37 -4.15
C ASP A 75 -23.02 2.96 -3.52
N LYS A 76 -22.93 1.92 -4.36
CA LYS A 76 -22.82 0.53 -3.90
C LYS A 76 -21.50 0.26 -3.18
N VAL A 77 -20.40 0.85 -3.65
CA VAL A 77 -19.09 0.70 -3.00
C VAL A 77 -19.09 1.37 -1.62
N VAL A 78 -19.70 2.55 -1.50
CA VAL A 78 -19.85 3.25 -0.21
C VAL A 78 -20.74 2.46 0.74
N GLU A 79 -21.89 1.98 0.27
CA GLU A 79 -22.81 1.16 1.05
C GLU A 79 -22.11 -0.12 1.58
N MET A 80 -21.40 -0.84 0.72
CA MET A 80 -20.61 -2.02 1.12
C MET A 80 -19.57 -1.68 2.19
N PHE A 81 -18.90 -0.52 2.08
CA PHE A 81 -17.95 -0.07 3.09
C PHE A 81 -18.65 0.22 4.42
N GLU A 82 -19.74 0.97 4.42
CA GLU A 82 -20.50 1.31 5.63
C GLU A 82 -21.04 0.07 6.35
N GLU A 83 -21.64 -0.87 5.61
CA GLU A 83 -22.12 -2.13 6.16
C GLU A 83 -20.99 -2.94 6.81
N THR A 84 -19.87 -3.07 6.09
CA THR A 84 -18.71 -3.80 6.58
C THR A 84 -18.16 -3.12 7.81
N PHE A 85 -17.96 -1.81 7.75
CA PHE A 85 -17.41 -0.97 8.81
C PHE A 85 -18.21 -1.11 10.09
N ASN A 86 -19.54 -0.96 10.02
CA ASN A 86 -20.41 -0.96 11.19
C ASN A 86 -20.40 -2.29 11.96
N LYS A 87 -20.23 -3.42 11.24
CA LYS A 87 -20.14 -4.77 11.81
C LYS A 87 -18.81 -5.07 12.52
N GLN A 88 -17.76 -4.26 12.32
CA GLN A 88 -16.44 -4.52 12.89
C GLN A 88 -16.27 -4.01 14.33
N SER A 89 -15.29 -4.58 15.04
CA SER A 89 -14.83 -4.09 16.33
C SER A 89 -14.13 -2.73 16.21
N ILE A 90 -14.06 -1.97 17.33
CA ILE A 90 -13.43 -0.64 17.37
C ILE A 90 -11.98 -0.65 16.83
N PRO A 91 -11.09 -1.59 17.20
CA PRO A 91 -9.73 -1.61 16.66
C PRO A 91 -9.68 -1.79 15.14
N VAL A 92 -10.57 -2.63 14.59
CA VAL A 92 -10.66 -2.86 13.15
C VAL A 92 -11.21 -1.62 12.43
N LYS A 93 -12.24 -0.97 13.00
CA LYS A 93 -12.75 0.31 12.50
C LYS A 93 -11.64 1.36 12.39
N PHE A 94 -10.81 1.52 13.43
CA PHE A 94 -9.65 2.42 13.38
C PHE A 94 -8.69 2.08 12.23
N SER A 95 -8.40 0.79 12.03
CA SER A 95 -7.53 0.33 10.94
C SER A 95 -8.14 0.62 9.56
N LEU A 96 -9.45 0.42 9.39
CA LEU A 96 -10.16 0.69 8.13
C LEU A 96 -10.16 2.19 7.79
N ILE A 97 -10.47 3.06 8.75
CA ILE A 97 -10.40 4.53 8.54
C ILE A 97 -8.99 4.95 8.16
N ARG A 98 -7.97 4.40 8.83
CA ARG A 98 -6.56 4.70 8.49
C ARG A 98 -6.23 4.37 7.04
N LYS A 99 -6.60 3.16 6.59
CA LYS A 99 -6.38 2.73 5.22
C LYS A 99 -7.13 3.62 4.22
N LEU A 100 -8.39 3.95 4.50
CA LEU A 100 -9.19 4.82 3.67
C LEU A 100 -8.57 6.23 3.57
N LYS A 101 -8.11 6.80 4.70
CA LYS A 101 -7.36 8.06 4.70
C LYS A 101 -6.07 7.97 3.88
N GLY A 102 -5.37 6.84 3.93
CA GLY A 102 -4.18 6.59 3.12
C GLY A 102 -4.44 6.62 1.61
N VAL A 103 -5.66 6.29 1.15
CA VAL A 103 -6.05 6.45 -0.26
C VAL A 103 -6.05 7.93 -0.66
N PHE A 104 -6.59 8.80 0.19
CA PHE A 104 -6.67 10.25 -0.08
C PHE A 104 -5.35 10.98 0.19
N ASN A 105 -4.58 10.52 1.19
CA ASN A 105 -3.33 11.15 1.61
C ASN A 105 -2.26 10.12 1.99
N PRO A 106 -1.62 9.46 1.01
CA PRO A 106 -0.66 8.38 1.25
C PRO A 106 0.56 8.84 2.07
N SER A 107 0.96 10.10 1.92
CA SER A 107 2.14 10.70 2.54
C SER A 107 2.05 10.86 4.07
N GLN A 108 0.86 10.81 4.67
CA GLN A 108 0.67 11.10 6.10
C GLN A 108 0.36 9.86 6.96
N GLU A 109 0.15 8.69 6.37
CA GLU A 109 -0.27 7.46 7.10
C GLU A 109 0.86 6.42 7.17
N MET A 110 2.06 6.85 7.55
CA MET A 110 3.18 5.92 7.78
C MET A 110 2.92 5.12 9.07
N ILE A 111 2.78 3.79 8.93
CA ILE A 111 2.59 2.90 10.09
C ILE A 111 3.88 2.92 10.92
N VAL A 112 3.85 3.62 12.05
CA VAL A 112 4.89 3.50 13.06
C VAL A 112 4.66 2.19 13.80
N GLN A 113 5.69 1.35 13.93
CA GLN A 113 5.61 0.12 14.73
C GLN A 113 5.05 0.45 16.12
N PRO A 114 4.18 -0.39 16.70
CA PRO A 114 3.71 -0.19 18.06
C PRO A 114 4.93 -0.06 18.98
N LYS A 115 4.98 0.99 19.81
CA LYS A 115 5.96 1.06 20.89
C LYS A 115 5.61 -0.05 21.88
N VAL A 116 6.26 -1.20 21.77
CA VAL A 116 6.16 -2.26 22.76
C VAL A 116 6.73 -1.69 24.06
N SER A 117 5.88 -1.52 25.08
CA SER A 117 6.36 -1.11 26.39
C SER A 117 7.26 -2.23 26.93
N LYS A 118 8.42 -1.87 27.50
CA LYS A 118 9.36 -2.84 28.08
C LYS A 118 8.72 -3.72 29.18
N LEU A 119 7.55 -3.32 29.70
CA LEU A 119 6.79 -4.05 30.71
C LEU A 119 6.13 -5.33 30.15
N LEU A 120 5.68 -5.33 28.89
CA LEU A 120 5.07 -6.52 28.26
C LEU A 120 6.09 -7.63 27.99
N MET A 121 7.33 -7.25 27.64
CA MET A 121 8.43 -8.22 27.44
C MET A 121 8.91 -8.86 28.76
N ALA A 122 8.67 -8.21 29.91
CA ALA A 122 8.96 -8.79 31.22
C ALA A 122 7.89 -9.81 31.64
N SER A 123 6.59 -9.54 31.38
CA SER A 123 5.51 -10.47 31.69
C SER A 123 5.49 -11.73 30.81
N LEU A 124 5.90 -11.63 29.54
CA LEU A 124 6.03 -12.81 28.67
C LEU A 124 7.22 -13.72 29.05
N LYS A 125 8.18 -13.22 29.83
CA LYS A 125 9.29 -14.05 30.37
C LYS A 125 8.91 -14.80 31.65
N THR A 126 7.78 -14.48 32.28
CA THR A 126 7.34 -15.14 33.52
C THR A 126 6.31 -16.25 33.32
N ASP A 127 5.68 -16.35 32.15
CA ASP A 127 4.76 -17.46 31.84
C ASP A 127 5.46 -18.61 31.12
N LYS A 128 5.99 -19.56 31.90
CA LYS A 128 6.57 -20.84 31.45
C LYS A 128 5.58 -21.82 30.78
N VAL A 129 4.44 -21.36 30.25
CA VAL A 129 3.38 -22.26 29.75
C VAL A 129 3.13 -22.17 28.23
N LEU A 130 3.68 -21.18 27.52
CA LEU A 130 3.40 -21.00 26.08
C LEU A 130 4.48 -21.54 25.11
N THR A 131 5.57 -22.13 25.60
CA THR A 131 6.64 -22.67 24.74
C THR A 131 6.29 -23.96 23.99
N THR A 132 5.08 -24.51 24.12
CA THR A 132 4.70 -25.77 23.45
C THR A 132 3.73 -25.62 22.27
N LEU A 133 3.26 -24.42 21.92
CA LEU A 133 2.30 -24.23 20.81
C LEU A 133 2.90 -23.73 19.49
N PHE A 134 4.22 -23.56 19.40
CA PHE A 134 4.90 -23.08 18.18
C PHE A 134 6.11 -23.93 17.75
N MET A 135 6.07 -25.24 17.98
CA MET A 135 7.03 -26.16 17.38
C MET A 135 6.31 -27.46 17.01
N HIS A 136 5.60 -27.48 15.88
CA HIS A 136 5.54 -28.53 14.85
C HIS A 136 4.88 -27.93 13.60
#